data_AF-A0A419X5H3-F1
#
_entry.id   AF-A0A419X5H3-F1
#
_cell.length_a   1.000
_cell.length_b   1.000
_cell.length_c   1.000
_cell.angle_alpha   90.00
_cell.angle_beta   90.00
_cell.angle_gamma   90.00
#
_symmetry.space_group_name_H-M   'P 1'
#
loop_
_entity.id
_entity.type
_entity.pdbx_description
1 polymer ?
#
loop_
_entity_poly.entity_id
_entity_poly.type
_entity_poly.pdbx_seq_one_letter_code
_entity_poly.pdbx_strand_id
1 'polypeptide(L)'
;MTTHLGREATAEPRPAAPAPPRLTAAQHRAVLGGAKDPLGLLPKSVNLRTTVSLAALGYVGLDQSEPFLRGQLATKDKLDVWGGVLTEEGWARARAEGAGAFRIVVVGCGKTKQPRRVSAGALYTGSFHGACRATGVELLHGGGRMYILSAAHGLLDLDTEIDPYDLTVGDPGSVDADIVRRQVLARGLERAEVTVLAGRPYVDLARAAWPNLDAPLSGARGIGEMRQRLAHIRIDIHGRRLAGEA
;
A
#
# COMPACT_ATOMS: atom_id res chain seq x y z
N MET A 1 51.38 3.62 -44.92
CA MET A 1 50.16 4.19 -45.49
C MET A 1 49.23 3.04 -45.80
N THR A 2 48.44 2.59 -44.82
CA THR A 2 47.42 1.55 -45.02
C THR A 2 46.26 1.84 -44.08
N THR A 3 45.15 2.26 -44.68
CA THR A 3 43.90 2.66 -44.07
C THR A 3 43.17 1.41 -43.56
N HIS A 4 42.90 1.31 -42.26
CA HIS A 4 41.99 0.30 -41.72
C HIS A 4 40.58 0.90 -41.68
N LEU A 5 39.75 0.57 -42.67
CA LEU A 5 38.33 0.88 -42.69
C LEU A 5 37.63 0.17 -41.53
N GLY A 6 36.80 0.92 -40.82
CA GLY A 6 35.91 0.43 -39.77
C GLY A 6 34.91 -0.58 -40.32
N ARG A 7 34.75 -1.68 -39.58
CA ARG A 7 33.64 -2.61 -39.77
C ARG A 7 32.56 -2.17 -38.78
N GLU A 8 31.60 -1.40 -39.27
CA GLU A 8 30.34 -1.17 -38.54
C GLU A 8 29.71 -2.54 -38.28
N ALA A 9 29.62 -2.92 -37.02
CA ALA A 9 28.83 -4.05 -36.60
C ALA A 9 27.36 -3.67 -36.82
N THR A 10 26.78 -4.14 -37.91
CA THR A 10 25.33 -4.17 -38.12
C THR A 10 24.72 -4.96 -36.97
N ALA A 11 24.18 -4.24 -35.98
CA ALA A 11 23.37 -4.83 -34.93
C ALA A 11 22.16 -5.48 -35.60
N GLU A 12 22.08 -6.81 -35.58
CA GLU A 12 20.88 -7.52 -36.03
C GLU A 12 19.67 -6.97 -35.26
N PRO A 13 18.56 -6.68 -35.95
CA PRO A 13 17.34 -6.24 -35.29
C PRO A 13 16.90 -7.35 -34.32
N ARG A 14 16.90 -7.02 -33.03
CA ARG A 14 16.39 -7.89 -31.96
C ARG A 14 15.01 -8.39 -32.39
N PRO A 15 14.77 -9.72 -32.45
CA PRO A 15 13.47 -10.23 -32.86
C PRO A 15 12.39 -9.59 -31.99
N ALA A 16 11.31 -9.14 -32.64
CA ALA A 16 10.17 -8.56 -31.93
C ALA A 16 9.72 -9.55 -30.85
N ALA A 17 9.66 -9.08 -29.61
CA ALA A 17 9.21 -9.91 -28.50
C ALA A 17 7.82 -10.50 -28.85
N PRO A 18 7.57 -11.79 -28.58
CA PRO A 18 6.28 -12.40 -28.89
C PRO A 18 5.17 -11.59 -28.22
N ALA A 19 4.06 -11.40 -28.94
CA ALA A 19 2.91 -10.68 -28.42
C ALA A 19 2.45 -11.35 -27.12
N PRO A 20 2.19 -10.57 -26.05
CA PRO A 20 1.91 -11.16 -24.76
C PRO A 20 0.59 -11.95 -24.81
N PRO A 21 0.48 -13.07 -24.07
CA PRO A 21 -0.68 -13.94 -24.13
C PRO A 21 -1.97 -13.19 -23.80
N ARG A 22 -3.08 -13.53 -24.48
CA ARG A 22 -4.40 -12.97 -24.20
C ARG A 22 -4.91 -13.53 -22.87
N LEU A 23 -5.29 -12.65 -21.96
CA LEU A 23 -5.90 -13.02 -20.70
C LEU A 23 -7.41 -13.25 -20.86
N THR A 24 -7.93 -14.27 -20.19
CA THR A 24 -9.38 -14.42 -19.97
C THR A 24 -9.90 -13.29 -19.09
N ALA A 25 -11.22 -13.05 -19.11
CA ALA A 25 -11.84 -12.01 -18.26
C ALA A 25 -11.59 -12.24 -16.74
N ALA A 26 -11.45 -13.49 -16.30
CA ALA A 26 -11.13 -13.81 -14.90
C ALA A 26 -9.67 -13.45 -14.56
N GLN A 27 -8.72 -13.82 -15.43
CA GLN A 27 -7.31 -13.49 -15.27
C GLN A 27 -7.07 -11.98 -15.34
N HIS A 28 -7.69 -11.30 -16.30
CA HIS A 28 -7.64 -9.84 -16.43
C HIS A 28 -8.13 -9.15 -15.16
N ARG A 29 -9.30 -9.54 -14.64
CA ARG A 29 -9.82 -9.01 -13.36
C ARG A 29 -8.90 -9.30 -12.17
N ALA A 30 -8.26 -10.47 -12.14
CA ALA A 30 -7.32 -10.82 -11.08
C ALA A 30 -6.06 -9.96 -11.13
N VAL A 31 -5.47 -9.75 -12.32
CA VAL A 31 -4.29 -8.91 -12.52
C VAL A 31 -4.57 -7.45 -12.13
N LEU A 32 -5.67 -6.88 -12.63
CA LEU A 32 -6.09 -5.53 -12.22
C LEU A 32 -6.46 -5.45 -10.74
N GLY A 33 -7.03 -6.51 -10.19
CA GLY A 33 -7.37 -6.61 -8.77
C GLY A 33 -6.12 -6.60 -7.88
N GLY A 34 -5.09 -7.36 -8.26
CA GLY A 34 -3.81 -7.39 -7.55
C GLY A 34 -3.12 -6.03 -7.56
N ALA A 35 -3.20 -5.31 -8.68
CA ALA A 35 -2.62 -3.98 -8.83
C ALA A 35 -3.30 -2.89 -7.97
N LYS A 36 -4.46 -3.18 -7.36
CA LYS A 36 -5.09 -2.29 -6.37
C LYS A 36 -4.44 -2.38 -4.99
N ASP A 37 -3.69 -3.45 -4.73
CA ASP A 37 -2.89 -3.59 -3.51
C ASP A 37 -1.46 -3.10 -3.80
N PRO A 38 -0.87 -2.22 -2.98
CA PRO A 38 0.53 -1.81 -3.14
C PRO A 38 1.49 -2.99 -3.14
N LEU A 39 1.07 -4.10 -2.50
CA LEU A 39 1.82 -5.33 -2.45
C LEU A 39 1.61 -6.27 -3.64
N GLY A 40 0.72 -5.93 -4.58
CA GLY A 40 0.38 -6.80 -5.71
C GLY A 40 -0.37 -8.06 -5.27
N LEU A 41 -0.85 -8.12 -4.03
CA LEU A 41 -1.56 -9.29 -3.50
C LEU A 41 -2.87 -9.47 -4.23
N LEU A 42 -3.12 -10.68 -4.72
CA LEU A 42 -4.37 -10.98 -5.38
C LEU A 42 -5.55 -10.89 -4.40
N PRO A 43 -6.72 -10.39 -4.85
CA PRO A 43 -7.92 -10.40 -4.02
C PRO A 43 -8.33 -11.81 -3.61
N LYS A 44 -8.85 -11.97 -2.39
CA LYS A 44 -9.33 -13.28 -1.88
C LYS A 44 -10.42 -13.95 -2.72
N SER A 45 -11.13 -13.17 -3.54
CA SER A 45 -12.15 -13.66 -4.46
C SER A 45 -11.57 -14.37 -5.69
N VAL A 46 -10.27 -14.23 -5.95
CA VAL A 46 -9.59 -14.93 -7.04
C VAL A 46 -9.43 -16.40 -6.64
N ASN A 47 -10.06 -17.29 -7.41
CA ASN A 47 -9.96 -18.73 -7.16
C ASN A 47 -8.59 -19.30 -7.52
N LEU A 48 -8.21 -20.40 -6.87
CA LEU A 48 -6.92 -21.06 -7.04
C LEU A 48 -6.61 -21.42 -8.50
N ARG A 49 -7.60 -21.86 -9.28
CA ARG A 49 -7.41 -22.21 -10.70
C ARG A 49 -6.93 -21.01 -11.52
N THR A 50 -7.50 -19.83 -11.26
CA THR A 50 -7.12 -18.58 -11.92
C THR A 50 -5.70 -18.18 -11.50
N THR A 51 -5.40 -18.27 -10.21
CA THR A 51 -4.07 -17.97 -9.65
C THR A 51 -2.98 -18.87 -10.23
N VAL A 52 -3.17 -20.19 -10.22
CA VAL A 52 -2.20 -21.16 -10.80
C VAL A 52 -2.04 -20.92 -12.30
N SER A 53 -3.14 -20.61 -13.01
CA SER A 53 -3.07 -20.30 -14.43
C SER A 53 -2.29 -19.02 -14.72
N LEU A 54 -2.40 -17.98 -13.88
CA LEU A 54 -1.59 -16.76 -14.01
C LEU A 54 -0.13 -17.00 -13.63
N ALA A 55 0.13 -17.87 -12.67
CA ALA A 55 1.48 -18.26 -12.30
C ALA A 55 2.21 -19.01 -13.41
N ALA A 56 1.51 -19.91 -14.10
CA ALA A 56 2.05 -20.58 -15.29
C ALA A 56 2.37 -19.61 -16.44
N LEU A 57 1.75 -18.42 -16.46
CA LEU A 57 2.03 -17.35 -17.41
C LEU A 57 3.11 -16.37 -16.92
N GLY A 58 3.68 -16.59 -15.74
CA GLY A 58 4.71 -15.71 -15.16
C GLY A 58 4.18 -14.44 -14.49
N TYR A 59 2.87 -14.17 -14.54
CA TYR A 59 2.30 -12.92 -14.00
C TYR A 59 2.06 -12.95 -12.48
N VAL A 60 2.03 -14.13 -11.87
CA VAL A 60 1.77 -14.28 -10.44
C VAL A 60 2.78 -15.22 -9.80
N GLY A 61 3.46 -14.75 -8.77
CA GLY A 61 4.26 -15.58 -7.88
C GLY A 61 3.36 -16.32 -6.89
N LEU A 62 3.55 -17.64 -6.79
CA LEU A 62 2.93 -18.47 -5.77
C LEU A 62 3.82 -18.64 -4.53
N ASP A 63 5.12 -18.39 -4.69
CA ASP A 63 6.07 -18.30 -3.58
C ASP A 63 6.05 -16.88 -3.00
N GLN A 64 5.87 -16.79 -1.70
CA GLN A 64 5.83 -15.54 -0.94
C GLN A 64 7.12 -15.31 -0.14
N SER A 65 8.22 -15.94 -0.56
CA SER A 65 9.58 -15.67 -0.07
C SER A 65 10.26 -14.48 -0.78
N GLU A 66 9.63 -13.92 -1.81
CA GLU A 66 10.23 -12.87 -2.65
C GLU A 66 10.54 -11.57 -1.86
N PRO A 67 11.64 -10.85 -2.21
CA PRO A 67 12.19 -9.70 -1.47
C PRO A 67 11.23 -8.55 -1.21
N PHE A 68 10.15 -8.49 -1.99
CA PHE A 68 9.09 -7.50 -1.88
C PHE A 68 8.27 -7.63 -0.58
N LEU A 69 8.18 -8.83 0.00
CA LEU A 69 7.53 -9.11 1.29
C LEU A 69 8.45 -8.84 2.50
N ARG A 70 9.38 -7.90 2.33
CA ARG A 70 10.56 -7.66 3.18
C ARG A 70 10.26 -7.80 4.69
N GLY A 71 10.72 -8.92 5.26
CA GLY A 71 10.95 -9.07 6.71
C GLY A 71 10.02 -10.00 7.50
N GLN A 72 9.00 -10.62 6.90
CA GLN A 72 8.20 -11.64 7.61
C GLN A 72 8.10 -12.94 6.81
N LEU A 73 8.43 -14.05 7.45
CA LEU A 73 8.11 -15.40 6.97
C LEU A 73 6.59 -15.49 6.73
N ALA A 74 6.17 -15.76 5.50
CA ALA A 74 4.79 -16.07 5.21
C ALA A 74 4.40 -17.38 5.91
N THR A 75 3.46 -17.32 6.83
CA THR A 75 2.88 -18.53 7.43
C THR A 75 1.94 -19.18 6.42
N LYS A 76 1.74 -20.51 6.54
CA LYS A 76 0.77 -21.27 5.75
C LYS A 76 -0.62 -20.62 5.77
N ASP A 77 -1.03 -20.06 6.91
CA ASP A 77 -2.28 -19.32 7.07
C ASP A 77 -2.36 -18.05 6.22
N LYS A 78 -1.24 -17.40 5.91
CA LYS A 78 -1.20 -16.25 4.99
C LYS A 78 -1.38 -16.73 3.53
N LEU A 79 -0.80 -17.87 3.15
CA LEU A 79 -0.93 -18.42 1.79
C LEU A 79 -2.37 -18.84 1.46
N ASP A 80 -3.06 -19.49 2.40
CA ASP A 80 -4.48 -19.86 2.26
C ASP A 80 -5.42 -18.64 2.16
N VAL A 81 -4.93 -17.46 2.57
CA VAL A 81 -5.71 -16.21 2.60
C VAL A 81 -5.47 -15.33 1.38
N TRP A 82 -4.26 -15.31 0.79
CA TRP A 82 -3.89 -14.34 -0.25
C TRP A 82 -3.73 -14.92 -1.67
N GLY A 83 -3.58 -16.24 -1.83
CA GLY A 83 -3.61 -16.93 -3.12
C GLY A 83 -2.37 -16.73 -4.02
N GLY A 84 -1.84 -15.51 -4.16
CA GLY A 84 -0.65 -15.19 -4.98
C GLY A 84 -0.33 -13.69 -5.01
N VAL A 85 0.83 -13.33 -5.54
CA VAL A 85 1.31 -11.94 -5.66
C VAL A 85 1.71 -11.62 -7.10
N LEU A 86 1.45 -10.41 -7.58
CA LEU A 86 1.92 -9.99 -8.91
C LEU A 86 3.45 -10.02 -8.97
N THR A 87 3.98 -10.65 -10.01
CA THR A 87 5.40 -10.50 -10.39
C THR A 87 5.63 -9.15 -11.04
N GLU A 88 6.90 -8.82 -11.36
CA GLU A 88 7.22 -7.64 -12.18
C GLU A 88 6.49 -7.66 -13.54
N GLU A 89 6.40 -8.83 -14.18
CA GLU A 89 5.64 -9.00 -15.42
C GLU A 89 4.14 -8.82 -15.19
N GLY A 90 3.60 -9.31 -14.07
CA GLY A 90 2.21 -9.10 -13.68
C GLY A 90 1.87 -7.63 -13.46
N TRP A 91 2.76 -6.89 -12.81
CA TRP A 91 2.65 -5.44 -12.65
C TRP A 91 2.74 -4.69 -13.97
N ALA A 92 3.71 -5.04 -14.82
CA ALA A 92 3.84 -4.45 -16.16
C ALA A 92 2.57 -4.70 -16.99
N ARG A 93 2.02 -5.92 -16.91
CA ARG A 93 0.77 -6.29 -17.57
C ARG A 93 -0.41 -5.47 -17.05
N ALA A 94 -0.58 -5.37 -15.73
CA ALA A 94 -1.66 -4.61 -15.13
C ALA A 94 -1.62 -3.14 -15.56
N ARG A 95 -0.44 -2.52 -15.57
CA ARG A 95 -0.26 -1.13 -16.02
C ARG A 95 -0.58 -0.95 -17.50
N ALA A 96 -0.13 -1.86 -18.36
CA ALA A 96 -0.46 -1.84 -19.78
C ALA A 96 -1.97 -1.98 -20.03
N GLU A 97 -2.69 -2.65 -19.14
CA GLU A 97 -4.15 -2.80 -19.15
C GLU A 97 -4.89 -1.70 -18.38
N GLY A 98 -4.18 -0.63 -17.97
CA GLY A 98 -4.78 0.55 -17.38
C GLY A 98 -4.99 0.49 -15.86
N ALA A 99 -4.26 -0.37 -15.14
CA ALA A 99 -4.25 -0.32 -13.69
C ALA A 99 -3.80 1.08 -13.20
N GLY A 100 -4.69 1.75 -12.47
CA GLY A 100 -4.43 3.04 -11.85
C GLY A 100 -3.51 2.95 -10.62
N ALA A 101 -3.35 4.08 -9.94
CA ALA A 101 -2.65 4.11 -8.66
C ALA A 101 -3.39 3.28 -7.60
N PHE A 102 -2.64 2.59 -6.74
CA PHE A 102 -3.20 1.91 -5.58
C PHE A 102 -3.47 2.90 -4.46
N ARG A 103 -4.47 2.59 -3.64
CA ARG A 103 -4.91 3.46 -2.55
C ARG A 103 -4.22 3.05 -1.25
N ILE A 104 -3.80 4.04 -0.47
CA ILE A 104 -3.34 3.81 0.90
C ILE A 104 -4.01 4.79 1.86
N VAL A 105 -4.30 4.30 3.06
CA VAL A 105 -4.73 5.13 4.18
C VAL A 105 -3.65 5.14 5.24
N VAL A 106 -3.20 6.31 5.64
CA VAL A 106 -2.21 6.48 6.72
C VAL A 106 -2.91 7.03 7.95
N VAL A 107 -2.79 6.33 9.07
CA VAL A 107 -3.34 6.75 10.36
C VAL A 107 -2.21 7.20 11.27
N GLY A 108 -2.35 8.37 11.90
CA GLY A 108 -1.38 8.84 12.90
C GLY A 108 -1.37 7.93 14.14
N CYS A 109 -0.20 7.76 14.75
CA CYS A 109 -0.10 6.97 15.96
C CYS A 109 -0.87 7.60 17.14
N GLY A 110 -1.31 6.77 18.08
CA GLY A 110 -2.08 7.20 19.25
C GLY A 110 -1.21 7.50 20.46
N LYS A 111 -1.65 8.42 21.32
CA LYS A 111 -1.00 8.69 22.61
C LYS A 111 -1.09 7.48 23.55
N THR A 112 -2.30 6.97 23.75
CA THR A 112 -2.57 5.79 24.60
C THR A 112 -2.12 4.52 23.91
N LYS A 113 -1.29 3.73 24.60
CA LYS A 113 -0.67 2.50 24.09
C LYS A 113 -0.85 1.35 25.08
N GLN A 114 -0.84 0.11 24.59
CA GLN A 114 -0.70 -1.08 25.43
C GLN A 114 0.64 -1.06 26.16
N PRO A 115 0.77 -1.61 27.39
CA PRO A 115 1.99 -1.57 28.18
C PRO A 115 3.01 -2.67 27.80
N ARG A 116 2.83 -3.34 26.64
CA ARG A 116 3.63 -4.49 26.22
C ARG A 116 3.82 -4.52 24.71
N ARG A 117 4.84 -5.24 24.26
CA ARG A 117 5.06 -5.54 22.84
C ARG A 117 3.84 -6.20 22.23
N VAL A 118 3.32 -5.59 21.16
CA VAL A 118 2.21 -6.07 20.33
C VAL A 118 2.38 -5.53 18.92
N SER A 119 1.57 -6.03 17.98
CA SER A 119 1.47 -5.42 16.65
C SER A 119 1.09 -3.94 16.76
N ALA A 120 1.61 -3.11 15.86
CA ALA A 120 1.30 -1.68 15.78
C ALA A 120 -0.21 -1.46 15.69
N GLY A 121 -0.91 -2.36 15.02
CA GLY A 121 -2.35 -2.33 14.90
C GLY A 121 -3.13 -2.66 16.17
N ALA A 122 -2.51 -3.26 17.19
CA ALA A 122 -3.10 -3.50 18.51
C ALA A 122 -2.51 -2.57 19.58
N LEU A 123 -1.37 -1.92 19.31
CA LEU A 123 -0.67 -1.09 20.28
C LEU A 123 -1.49 0.13 20.70
N TYR A 124 -2.03 0.88 19.74
CA TYR A 124 -2.67 2.17 20.03
C TYR A 124 -4.16 1.99 20.36
N THR A 125 -4.54 2.32 21.59
CA THR A 125 -5.89 2.07 22.14
C THR A 125 -6.72 3.34 22.31
N GLY A 126 -6.18 4.51 21.96
CA GLY A 126 -6.88 5.78 22.08
C GLY A 126 -8.10 5.91 21.16
N SER A 127 -9.16 6.54 21.65
CA SER A 127 -10.45 6.65 20.93
C SER A 127 -10.35 7.38 19.58
N PHE A 128 -9.50 8.41 19.47
CA PHE A 128 -9.25 9.10 18.22
C PHE A 128 -8.55 8.20 17.19
N HIS A 129 -7.50 7.48 17.60
CA HIS A 129 -6.82 6.51 16.74
C HIS A 129 -7.79 5.42 16.26
N GLY A 130 -8.60 4.87 17.18
CA GLY A 130 -9.64 3.89 16.84
C GLY A 130 -10.65 4.42 15.83
N ALA A 131 -11.05 5.69 15.94
CA ALA A 131 -11.95 6.31 14.96
C ALA A 131 -11.30 6.47 13.58
N CYS A 132 -10.03 6.90 13.50
CA CYS A 132 -9.28 6.98 12.24
C CYS A 132 -9.14 5.60 11.59
N ARG A 133 -8.77 4.59 12.38
CA ARG A 133 -8.70 3.19 11.96
C ARG A 133 -10.00 2.69 11.35
N ALA A 134 -11.12 2.89 12.05
CA ALA A 134 -12.43 2.49 11.56
C ALA A 134 -12.77 3.19 10.23
N THR A 135 -12.55 4.50 10.13
CA THR A 135 -12.76 5.23 8.87
C THR A 135 -11.82 4.76 7.75
N GLY A 136 -10.58 4.42 8.06
CA GLY A 136 -9.64 3.90 7.06
C GLY A 136 -10.04 2.54 6.51
N VAL A 137 -10.60 1.65 7.34
CA VAL A 137 -11.18 0.38 6.87
C VAL A 137 -12.32 0.67 5.89
N GLU A 138 -13.19 1.61 6.26
CA GLU A 138 -14.27 2.02 5.38
C GLU A 138 -13.77 2.61 4.07
N LEU A 139 -12.75 3.46 4.07
CA LEU A 139 -12.18 4.08 2.85
C LEU A 139 -11.50 3.09 1.90
N LEU A 140 -10.97 1.98 2.40
CA LEU A 140 -10.27 1.00 1.57
C LEU A 140 -11.24 0.04 0.87
N HIS A 141 -12.43 -0.24 1.41
CA HIS A 141 -13.43 -1.11 0.77
C HIS A 141 -12.87 -2.46 0.27
N GLY A 142 -11.88 -3.03 0.97
CA GLY A 142 -11.22 -4.28 0.55
C GLY A 142 -10.20 -4.16 -0.59
N GLY A 143 -9.81 -2.94 -0.98
CA GLY A 143 -8.75 -2.68 -1.95
C GLY A 143 -7.83 -1.52 -1.54
N GLY A 144 -6.54 -1.79 -1.51
CA GLY A 144 -5.50 -0.89 -0.98
C GLY A 144 -5.05 -1.28 0.42
N ARG A 145 -4.19 -0.46 1.04
CA ARG A 145 -3.54 -0.83 2.31
C ARG A 145 -3.56 0.29 3.35
N MET A 146 -3.63 -0.10 4.61
CA MET A 146 -3.53 0.83 5.74
C MET A 146 -2.16 0.75 6.39
N TYR A 147 -1.60 1.91 6.73
CA TYR A 147 -0.35 2.04 7.49
C TYR A 147 -0.56 2.93 8.71
N ILE A 148 0.31 2.77 9.70
CA ILE A 148 0.41 3.69 10.83
C ILE A 148 1.65 4.56 10.66
N LEU A 149 1.50 5.88 10.77
CA LEU A 149 2.64 6.79 10.87
C LEU A 149 2.98 7.01 12.36
N SER A 150 4.06 6.38 12.80
CA SER A 150 4.61 6.42 14.15
C SER A 150 5.66 7.52 14.29
N ALA A 151 5.58 8.27 15.40
CA ALA A 151 6.61 9.24 15.77
C ALA A 151 7.99 8.60 16.05
N ALA A 152 8.05 7.33 16.46
CA ALA A 152 9.31 6.64 16.77
C ALA A 152 9.85 5.81 15.61
N HIS A 153 8.97 5.28 14.75
CA HIS A 153 9.35 4.27 13.77
C HIS A 153 9.01 4.64 12.31
N GLY A 154 8.34 5.77 12.07
CA GLY A 154 7.88 6.15 10.75
C GLY A 154 6.70 5.31 10.31
N LEU A 155 6.70 4.89 9.05
CA LEU A 155 5.60 4.15 8.42
C LEU A 155 5.66 2.66 8.80
N LEU A 156 4.64 2.18 9.49
CA LEU A 156 4.50 0.82 9.99
C LEU A 156 3.34 0.08 9.33
N ASP A 157 3.55 -1.20 9.04
CA ASP A 157 2.48 -2.15 8.76
C ASP A 157 1.70 -2.45 10.04
N LEU A 158 0.41 -2.77 9.91
CA LEU A 158 -0.45 -3.03 11.08
C LEU A 158 0.00 -4.25 11.89
N ASP A 159 0.71 -5.20 11.29
CA ASP A 159 1.21 -6.43 11.89
C ASP A 159 2.65 -6.30 12.42
N THR A 160 3.30 -5.15 12.27
CA THR A 160 4.67 -4.94 12.80
C THR A 160 4.65 -4.91 14.32
N GLU A 161 5.33 -5.84 14.99
CA GLU A 161 5.43 -5.87 16.45
C GLU A 161 6.43 -4.84 16.99
N ILE A 162 5.95 -3.95 17.86
CA ILE A 162 6.72 -2.86 18.45
C ILE A 162 6.45 -2.74 19.96
N ASP A 163 7.45 -2.25 20.69
CA ASP A 163 7.34 -1.93 22.11
C ASP A 163 6.61 -0.59 22.33
N PRO A 164 5.95 -0.39 23.49
CA PRO A 164 5.42 0.93 23.84
C PRO A 164 6.55 1.95 23.97
N TYR A 165 6.26 3.19 23.56
CA TYR A 165 7.19 4.30 23.60
C TYR A 165 6.46 5.61 23.93
N ASP A 166 7.21 6.60 24.41
CA ASP A 166 6.72 7.94 24.71
C ASP A 166 7.47 8.99 23.86
N LEU A 167 7.03 9.14 22.61
CA LEU A 167 7.53 10.12 21.65
C LEU A 167 6.35 10.70 20.86
N THR A 168 6.41 12.00 20.61
CA THR A 168 5.51 12.76 19.73
C THR A 168 6.29 13.26 18.52
N VAL A 169 5.59 13.46 17.40
CA VAL A 169 6.21 14.06 16.20
C VAL A 169 6.72 15.46 16.55
N GLY A 170 8.00 15.70 16.28
CA GLY A 170 8.69 16.96 16.59
C GLY A 170 9.52 16.91 17.87
N ASP A 171 9.36 15.88 18.70
CA ASP A 171 10.24 15.67 19.86
C ASP A 171 11.66 15.28 19.38
N PRO A 172 12.71 15.63 20.14
CA PRO A 172 14.05 15.08 19.90
C PRO A 172 14.02 13.55 19.87
N GLY A 173 14.58 12.96 18.82
CA GLY A 173 14.57 11.51 18.60
C GLY A 173 13.31 10.95 17.93
N SER A 174 12.31 11.79 17.64
CA SER A 174 11.23 11.42 16.72
C SER A 174 11.73 11.34 15.28
N VAL A 175 11.05 10.54 14.47
CA VAL A 175 11.39 10.39 13.05
C VAL A 175 11.19 11.69 12.27
N ASP A 176 12.07 11.90 11.31
CA ASP A 176 12.00 13.02 10.38
C ASP A 176 11.37 12.64 9.04
N ALA A 177 11.18 13.65 8.20
CA ALA A 177 10.66 13.53 6.84
C ALA A 177 11.51 12.61 5.95
N ASP A 178 12.83 12.58 6.15
CA ASP A 178 13.74 11.80 5.32
C ASP A 178 13.62 10.30 5.60
N ILE A 179 13.44 9.90 6.86
CA ILE A 179 13.13 8.52 7.26
C ILE A 179 11.84 8.06 6.57
N VAL A 180 10.78 8.87 6.64
CA VAL A 180 9.49 8.54 6.04
C VAL A 180 9.62 8.42 4.52
N ARG A 181 10.29 9.37 3.85
CA ARG A 181 10.52 9.31 2.39
C ARG A 181 11.29 8.06 1.98
N ARG A 182 12.37 7.70 2.70
CA ARG A 182 13.13 6.47 2.42
C ARG A 182 12.27 5.22 2.56
N GLN A 183 11.43 5.14 3.59
CA GLN A 183 10.52 4.02 3.81
C GLN A 183 9.46 3.90 2.72
N VAL A 184 8.94 5.02 2.23
CA VAL A 184 7.97 5.07 1.12
C VAL A 184 8.62 4.59 -0.18
N LEU A 185 9.82 5.08 -0.50
CA LEU A 185 10.60 4.66 -1.67
C LEU A 185 10.97 3.18 -1.63
N ALA A 186 11.45 2.69 -0.48
CA ALA A 186 11.83 1.28 -0.32
C ALA A 186 10.65 0.31 -0.48
N ARG A 187 9.41 0.80 -0.33
CA ARG A 187 8.16 0.05 -0.48
C ARG A 187 7.44 0.34 -1.80
N GLY A 188 7.99 1.21 -2.65
CA GLY A 188 7.38 1.60 -3.93
C GLY A 188 6.04 2.33 -3.79
N LEU A 189 5.81 3.05 -2.69
CA LEU A 189 4.52 3.68 -2.35
C LEU A 189 4.38 5.13 -2.84
N GLU A 190 5.34 5.67 -3.58
CA GLU A 190 5.42 7.07 -3.98
C GLU A 190 4.26 7.48 -4.89
N ARG A 191 3.76 6.53 -5.69
CA ARG A 191 2.68 6.74 -6.66
C ARG A 191 1.29 6.40 -6.09
N ALA A 192 1.19 6.16 -4.79
CA ALA A 192 -0.08 5.83 -4.15
C ALA A 192 -1.04 7.03 -4.12
N GLU A 193 -2.33 6.76 -4.23
CA GLU A 193 -3.37 7.69 -3.79
C GLU A 193 -3.46 7.62 -2.26
N VAL A 194 -3.09 8.71 -1.58
CA VAL A 194 -2.90 8.71 -0.13
C VAL A 194 -3.95 9.54 0.58
N THR A 195 -4.65 8.93 1.54
CA THR A 195 -5.46 9.65 2.52
C THR A 195 -4.82 9.57 3.91
N VAL A 196 -4.54 10.70 4.54
CA VAL A 196 -3.99 10.77 5.90
C VAL A 196 -5.07 11.15 6.90
N LEU A 197 -5.35 10.23 7.82
CA LEU A 197 -6.29 10.42 8.93
C LEU A 197 -5.52 10.68 10.22
N ALA A 198 -5.03 11.90 10.38
CA ALA A 198 -4.24 12.32 11.54
C ALA A 198 -4.35 13.82 11.82
N GLY A 199 -3.80 14.24 12.97
CA GLY A 199 -3.60 15.65 13.27
C GLY A 199 -2.46 16.26 12.44
N ARG A 200 -2.41 17.60 12.42
CA ARG A 200 -1.49 18.39 11.59
C ARG A 200 -0.02 17.95 11.61
N PRO A 201 0.63 17.65 12.75
CA PRO A 201 2.04 17.24 12.75
C PRO A 201 2.32 16.00 11.89
N TYR A 202 1.42 15.02 11.89
CA TYR A 202 1.54 13.83 11.06
C TYR A 202 1.24 14.10 9.58
N VAL A 203 0.30 14.99 9.29
CA VAL A 203 -0.02 15.42 7.92
C VAL A 203 1.20 16.13 7.31
N ASP A 204 1.81 17.04 8.05
CA ASP A 204 3.00 17.78 7.60
C ASP A 204 4.18 16.82 7.36
N LEU A 205 4.39 15.85 8.27
CA LEU A 205 5.39 14.80 8.10
C LEU A 205 5.12 13.91 6.86
N ALA A 206 3.86 13.51 6.63
CA ALA A 206 3.49 12.67 5.49
C ALA A 206 3.62 13.41 4.14
N ARG A 207 3.38 14.73 4.10
CA ARG A 207 3.50 15.54 2.88
C ARG A 207 4.90 15.52 2.27
N ALA A 208 5.94 15.26 3.07
CA ALA A 208 7.29 15.12 2.56
C ALA A 208 7.48 13.90 1.64
N ALA A 209 6.68 12.84 1.83
CA ALA A 209 6.67 11.67 0.96
C ALA A 209 5.54 11.71 -0.08
N TRP A 210 4.42 12.34 0.25
CA TRP A 210 3.24 12.46 -0.63
C TRP A 210 2.72 13.90 -0.69
N PRO A 211 3.28 14.74 -1.58
CA PRO A 211 2.89 16.16 -1.66
C PRO A 211 1.39 16.38 -1.92
N ASN A 212 0.77 15.47 -2.69
CA ASN A 212 -0.61 15.53 -3.14
C ASN A 212 -1.57 14.66 -2.29
N LEU A 213 -1.20 14.31 -1.06
CA LEU A 213 -2.07 13.54 -0.17
C LEU A 213 -3.37 14.29 0.14
N ASP A 214 -4.44 13.53 0.34
CA ASP A 214 -5.68 14.01 0.94
C ASP A 214 -5.59 13.96 2.47
N ALA A 215 -6.04 15.02 3.13
CA ALA A 215 -5.99 15.15 4.59
C ALA A 215 -7.32 15.74 5.10
N PRO A 216 -8.41 14.95 5.13
CA PRO A 216 -9.77 15.45 5.36
C PRO A 216 -10.00 16.02 6.76
N LEU A 217 -9.08 15.75 7.70
CA LEU A 217 -9.10 16.29 9.06
C LEU A 217 -8.38 17.64 9.19
N SER A 218 -7.74 18.12 8.12
CA SER A 218 -7.04 19.41 8.10
C SER A 218 -7.98 20.57 8.41
N GLY A 219 -7.50 21.53 9.19
CA GLY A 219 -8.28 22.70 9.62
C GLY A 219 -9.33 22.43 10.69
N ALA A 220 -9.43 21.21 11.23
CA ALA A 220 -10.27 20.96 12.40
C ALA A 220 -9.68 21.63 13.65
N ARG A 221 -10.54 22.23 14.50
CA ARG A 221 -10.10 22.98 15.70
C ARG A 221 -9.58 22.08 16.82
N GLY A 222 -9.81 20.78 16.75
CA GLY A 222 -9.34 19.82 17.73
C GLY A 222 -9.92 18.42 17.51
N ILE A 223 -9.59 17.50 18.43
CA ILE A 223 -9.94 16.07 18.32
C ILE A 223 -11.45 15.85 18.23
N GLY A 224 -12.26 16.63 18.94
CA GLY A 224 -13.73 16.52 18.89
C GLY A 224 -14.28 16.73 17.47
N GLU A 225 -13.87 17.81 16.82
CA GLU A 225 -14.27 18.13 15.45
C GLU A 225 -13.73 17.10 14.44
N MET A 226 -12.48 16.66 14.61
CA MET A 226 -11.92 15.59 13.78
C MET A 226 -12.75 14.30 13.88
N ARG A 227 -13.18 13.91 15.08
CA ARG A 227 -14.03 12.73 15.28
C ARG A 227 -15.41 12.88 14.63
N GLN A 228 -15.98 14.08 14.66
CA GLN A 228 -17.24 14.38 13.95
C GLN A 228 -17.06 14.23 12.43
N ARG A 229 -15.99 14.82 11.86
CA ARG A 229 -15.68 14.66 10.43
C ARG A 229 -15.49 13.21 10.03
N LEU A 230 -14.75 12.43 10.84
CA LEU A 230 -14.59 10.98 10.62
C LEU A 230 -15.93 10.23 10.61
N ALA A 231 -16.88 10.64 11.45
CA ALA A 231 -18.22 10.05 11.48
C ALA A 231 -19.01 10.37 10.21
N HIS A 232 -19.00 11.64 9.77
CA HIS A 232 -19.64 12.04 8.51
C HIS A 232 -19.04 11.29 7.30
N ILE A 233 -17.71 11.18 7.21
CA ILE A 233 -17.05 10.43 6.13
C ILE A 233 -17.59 8.98 6.06
N ARG A 234 -17.74 8.31 7.20
CA ARG A 234 -18.28 6.94 7.22
C ARG A 234 -19.75 6.88 6.79
N ILE A 235 -20.57 7.86 7.18
CA ILE A 235 -21.97 7.97 6.74
C ILE A 235 -22.02 8.18 5.23
N ASP A 236 -21.23 9.10 4.69
CA ASP A 236 -21.20 9.42 3.25
C ASP A 236 -20.72 8.22 2.42
N ILE A 237 -19.73 7.47 2.93
CA ILE A 237 -19.29 6.21 2.32
C ILE A 237 -20.44 5.20 2.28
N HIS A 238 -21.16 5.04 3.40
CA HIS A 238 -22.28 4.12 3.48
C HIS A 238 -23.42 4.53 2.52
N GLY A 239 -23.74 5.82 2.46
CA GLY A 239 -24.74 6.36 1.53
C GLY A 239 -24.39 6.09 0.07
N ARG A 240 -23.15 6.39 -0.35
CA ARG A 240 -22.67 6.11 -1.71
C ARG A 240 -22.72 4.62 -2.06
N ARG A 241 -22.44 3.74 -1.09
CA ARG A 241 -22.57 2.28 -1.29
C ARG A 241 -24.01 1.86 -1.55
N LEU A 242 -24.97 2.38 -0.79
CA LEU A 242 -26.39 2.08 -1.01
C LEU A 242 -26.88 2.58 -2.37
N ALA A 243 -26.28 3.66 -2.89
CA ALA A 243 -26.55 4.18 -4.23
C ALA A 243 -25.82 3.42 -5.36
N GLY A 244 -24.89 2.52 -5.06
CA GLY A 244 -24.11 1.77 -6.05
C GLY A 244 -22.93 2.54 -6.67
N GLU A 245 -22.48 3.63 -6.03
CA GLU A 245 -21.48 4.57 -6.56
C GLU A 245 -20.07 4.37 -5.98
N ALA A 246 -19.84 3.31 -5.20
CA ALA A 246 -18.63 3.08 -4.41
C ALA A 246 -17.84 1.82 -4.80
#